data_AF-A0A3B0YVV0-F1
#
_entry.id   AF-A0A3B0YVV0-F1
#
_cell.length_a   1.000
_cell.length_b   1.000
_cell.length_c   1.000
_cell.angle_alpha   90.00
_cell.angle_beta   90.00
_cell.angle_gamma   90.00
#
_symmetry.space_group_name_H-M   'P 1'
#
loop_
_entity.id
_entity.type
_entity.pdbx_description
1 polymer ?
#
loop_
_entity_poly.entity_id
_entity_poly.type
_entity_poly.pdbx_seq_one_letter_code
_entity_poly.pdbx_strand_id
1 'polypeptide(L)' 'MKNQTAFNPSKSWELQKIIEVASDLNLTGSTAASTGERIAAAFVLNRMEYLPDTYSDVVEAWDRLDHHWKACVRV' A
#
# COMPACT_ATOMS: atom_id res chain seq x y z
N MET A 1 34.04 -6.62 -8.59
CA MET A 1 33.10 -6.06 -7.59
C MET A 1 32.29 -4.95 -8.26
N LYS A 2 30.99 -5.14 -8.46
CA LYS A 2 30.06 -4.07 -8.89
C LYS A 2 28.77 -4.23 -8.11
N ASN A 3 28.75 -3.68 -6.89
CA ASN A 3 27.52 -3.53 -6.12
C ASN A 3 26.94 -2.17 -6.47
N GLN A 4 26.01 -2.16 -7.41
CA GLN A 4 25.11 -1.04 -7.62
C GLN A 4 23.72 -1.51 -7.20
N THR A 5 23.38 -1.36 -5.92
CA THR A 5 21.98 -1.23 -5.51
C THR A 5 21.50 0.10 -6.09
N ALA A 6 20.90 0.04 -7.27
CA ALA A 6 20.27 1.19 -7.89
C ALA A 6 19.26 1.79 -6.92
N PHE A 7 19.46 3.04 -6.51
CA PHE A 7 18.43 3.85 -5.88
C PHE A 7 17.25 3.89 -6.84
N ASN A 8 16.17 3.19 -6.50
CA ASN A 8 14.97 3.15 -7.33
C ASN A 8 14.02 4.24 -6.83
N PRO A 9 13.97 5.42 -7.48
CA PRO A 9 13.18 6.55 -7.01
C PRO A 9 11.67 6.25 -6.99
N SER A 10 11.23 5.20 -7.70
CA SER A 10 9.87 4.66 -7.59
C SER A 10 9.56 4.27 -6.15
N LYS A 11 10.29 3.31 -5.59
CA LYS A 11 10.06 2.77 -4.23
C LYS A 11 9.88 3.84 -3.15
N SER A 12 10.59 4.97 -3.27
CA SER A 12 10.50 6.05 -2.29
C SER A 12 9.16 6.78 -2.34
N TRP A 13 8.60 7.06 -3.52
CA TRP A 13 7.31 7.75 -3.61
C TRP A 13 6.15 6.82 -3.26
N GLU A 14 6.16 5.56 -3.74
CA GLU A 14 5.10 4.60 -3.43
C GLU A 14 5.03 4.34 -1.92
N LEU A 15 6.19 4.14 -1.28
CA LEU A 15 6.27 3.93 0.15
C LEU A 15 5.80 5.17 0.93
N GLN A 16 6.23 6.37 0.54
CA GLN A 16 5.75 7.62 1.15
C GLN A 16 4.23 7.74 1.04
N LYS A 17 3.67 7.40 -0.13
CA LYS A 17 2.23 7.44 -0.33
C LYS A 17 1.49 6.45 0.53
N ILE A 18 2.00 5.21 0.67
CA ILE A 18 1.42 4.22 1.58
C ILE A 18 1.44 4.73 3.03
N ILE A 19 2.54 5.35 3.47
CA ILE A 19 2.66 5.92 4.83
C ILE A 19 1.66 7.06 5.05
N GLU A 20 1.51 7.96 4.09
CA GLU A 20 0.54 9.06 4.14
C GLU A 20 -0.88 8.52 4.29
N VAL A 21 -1.27 7.59 3.42
CA VAL A 21 -2.62 7.00 3.42
C VAL A 21 -2.89 6.18 4.68
N ALA A 22 -1.90 5.43 5.15
CA ALA A 22 -1.99 4.70 6.41
C ALA A 22 -2.18 5.65 7.60
N SER A 23 -1.49 6.80 7.59
CA SER A 23 -1.64 7.82 8.64
C SER A 23 -3.03 8.45 8.62
N ASP A 24 -3.54 8.81 7.43
CA ASP A 24 -4.89 9.36 7.26
C ASP A 24 -5.97 8.41 7.77
N LEU A 25 -5.88 7.13 7.37
CA LEU A 25 -6.80 6.08 7.82
C LEU A 25 -6.73 5.88 9.33
N ASN A 26 -5.53 5.84 9.91
CA ASN A 26 -5.36 5.63 11.34
C ASN A 26 -5.82 6.83 12.19
N LEU A 27 -5.71 8.05 11.67
CA LEU A 27 -6.08 9.28 12.39
C LEU A 27 -7.57 9.62 12.24
N THR A 28 -8.13 9.41 11.04
CA THR A 28 -9.48 9.92 10.70
C THR A 28 -10.48 8.82 10.38
N GLY A 29 -10.02 7.58 10.17
CA GLY A 29 -10.84 6.47 9.68
C GLY A 29 -11.22 6.58 8.19
N SER A 30 -10.69 7.58 7.46
CA SER A 30 -11.03 7.83 6.06
C SER A 30 -9.82 8.36 5.28
N THR A 31 -9.90 8.33 3.95
CA THR A 31 -8.87 8.87 3.05
C THR A 31 -9.46 9.13 1.66
N ALA A 32 -8.92 10.12 0.96
CA ALA A 32 -9.22 10.39 -0.45
C ALA A 32 -8.36 9.55 -1.42
N ALA A 33 -7.59 8.60 -0.89
CA ALA A 33 -6.71 7.74 -1.68
C ALA A 33 -7.47 6.82 -2.64
N SER A 34 -6.81 6.47 -3.73
CA SER A 34 -7.26 5.48 -4.69
C SER A 34 -7.40 4.09 -4.06
N THR A 35 -8.12 3.22 -4.75
CA THR A 35 -8.34 1.83 -4.34
C THR A 35 -7.03 1.08 -4.06
N GLY A 36 -6.04 1.18 -4.94
CA GLY A 36 -4.76 0.49 -4.78
C GLY A 36 -3.95 1.00 -3.58
N GLU A 37 -3.95 2.32 -3.37
CA GLU A 37 -3.30 2.95 -2.21
C GLU A 37 -3.95 2.51 -0.90
N ARG A 38 -5.29 2.49 -0.83
CA ARG A 38 -6.05 2.02 0.33
C ARG A 38 -5.76 0.55 0.64
N ILE A 39 -5.74 -0.31 -0.38
CA ILE A 39 -5.40 -1.72 -0.22
C ILE A 39 -3.97 -1.86 0.34
N ALA A 40 -2.99 -1.18 -0.26
CA ALA A 40 -1.60 -1.25 0.20
C ALA A 40 -1.42 -0.76 1.65
N ALA A 41 -2.09 0.34 2.03
CA ALA A 41 -2.09 0.85 3.39
C ALA A 41 -2.75 -0.11 4.39
N ALA A 42 -3.87 -0.74 4.03
CA ALA A 42 -4.54 -1.74 4.86
C ALA A 42 -3.63 -2.94 5.16
N PHE A 43 -2.88 -3.40 4.15
CA PHE A 43 -1.88 -4.46 4.34
C PHE A 43 -0.71 -4.04 5.23
N VAL A 44 -0.14 -2.84 5.03
CA VAL A 44 0.96 -2.34 5.87
C VAL A 44 0.54 -2.12 7.33
N LEU A 45 -0.68 -1.63 7.56
CA LEU A 45 -1.25 -1.47 8.90
C LEU A 45 -1.69 -2.79 9.54
N ASN A 46 -1.74 -3.87 8.76
CA ASN A 46 -2.37 -5.13 9.13
C ASN A 46 -3.81 -4.94 9.67
N ARG A 47 -4.57 -4.04 9.01
CA ARG A 47 -5.94 -3.66 9.36
C ARG A 47 -6.83 -3.78 8.13
N MET A 48 -7.34 -4.99 7.90
CA MET A 48 -8.19 -5.29 6.74
C MET A 48 -9.56 -4.60 6.80
N GLU A 49 -9.95 -4.06 7.95
CA GLU A 49 -11.10 -3.17 8.11
C GLU A 49 -11.02 -1.90 7.25
N TYR A 50 -9.82 -1.50 6.80
CA TYR A 50 -9.62 -0.34 5.93
C TYR A 50 -9.65 -0.67 4.43
N LEU A 51 -9.84 -1.94 4.06
CA LEU A 51 -10.06 -2.31 2.67
C LEU A 51 -11.27 -1.55 2.11
N PRO A 52 -11.26 -1.15 0.83
CA PRO A 52 -12.43 -0.56 0.19
C PRO A 52 -13.62 -1.52 0.25
N ASP A 53 -14.84 -1.01 0.46
CA ASP A 53 -16.06 -1.81 0.63
C ASP A 53 -16.32 -2.81 -0.51
N THR A 54 -15.79 -2.51 -1.70
CA THR A 54 -15.84 -3.40 -2.87
C THR A 54 -15.01 -4.68 -2.72
N TYR A 55 -14.13 -4.76 -1.72
CA TYR A 55 -13.22 -5.86 -1.47
C TYR A 55 -13.47 -6.45 -0.08
N SER A 56 -14.38 -7.42 -0.02
CA SER A 56 -14.65 -8.19 1.21
C SER A 56 -13.67 -9.36 1.40
N ASP A 57 -13.04 -9.81 0.32
CA ASP A 57 -12.03 -10.87 0.33
C ASP A 57 -10.62 -10.28 0.25
N VAL A 58 -9.84 -10.52 1.32
CA VAL A 58 -8.44 -10.07 1.45
C VAL A 58 -7.56 -10.68 0.36
N VAL A 59 -7.81 -11.93 -0.04
CA VAL A 59 -7.03 -12.61 -1.08
C VAL A 59 -7.29 -11.98 -2.44
N GLU A 60 -8.55 -11.67 -2.75
CA GLU A 60 -8.90 -10.95 -3.99
C GLU A 60 -8.27 -9.55 -4.01
N ALA A 61 -8.36 -8.81 -2.90
CA ALA A 61 -7.74 -7.49 -2.79
C ALA A 61 -6.23 -7.55 -3.01
N TRP A 62 -5.56 -8.57 -2.43
CA TRP A 62 -4.15 -8.82 -2.67
C TRP A 62 -3.88 -9.17 -4.14
N ASP A 63 -4.66 -10.08 -4.74
CA ASP A 63 -4.42 -10.54 -6.11
C ASP A 63 -4.51 -9.39 -7.12
N ARG A 64 -5.51 -8.51 -6.96
CA ARG A 64 -5.72 -7.34 -7.83
C ARG A 64 -4.78 -6.16 -7.59
N LEU A 65 -4.04 -6.14 -6.48
CA LEU A 65 -3.10 -5.06 -6.20
C LEU A 65 -1.94 -5.07 -7.21
N ASP A 66 -1.64 -3.92 -7.80
CA ASP A 66 -0.57 -3.81 -8.80
C ASP A 66 0.80 -4.24 -8.23
N HIS A 67 1.64 -4.78 -9.12
CA HIS A 67 2.95 -5.32 -8.75
C HIS A 67 3.87 -4.30 -8.06
N HIS A 68 3.81 -3.02 -8.43
CA HIS A 68 4.63 -1.97 -7.79
C HIS A 68 4.20 -1.74 -6.33
N TRP A 69 2.91 -1.77 -6.03
CA TRP A 69 2.40 -1.66 -4.66
C TRP A 69 2.78 -2.90 -3.84
N LYS A 70 2.61 -4.11 -4.38
CA LYS A 70 3.02 -5.37 -3.72
C LYS A 70 4.49 -5.38 -3.34
N ALA A 71 5.36 -4.82 -4.18
CA ALA A 71 6.79 -4.71 -3.91
C ALA A 71 7.14 -3.76 -2.76
N CYS A 72 6.24 -2.84 -2.41
CA CYS A 72 6.38 -1.92 -1.29
C CYS A 72 5.76 -2.44 0.02
N VAL A 73 4.79 -3.36 -0.06
CA VAL A 73 4.18 -4.00 1.12
C VAL A 73 5.04 -5.17 1.62
N ARG A 74 5.66 -5.95 0.72
CA ARG A 74 6.61 -7.02 1.07
C ARG A 74 7.97 -6.43 1.43
N VAL A 75 8.05 -5.73 2.56
CA VAL A 75 9.33 -5.28 3.16
C VAL A 75 9.83 -6.32 4.14
#